data_AF-A0A2U8P9H5-F1
#
_entry.id   AF-A0A2U8P9H5-F1
#
_cell.length_a   1.000
_cell.length_b   1.000
_cell.length_c   1.000
_cell.angle_alpha   90.00
_cell.angle_beta   90.00
_cell.angle_gamma   90.00
#
_symmetry.space_group_name_H-M   'P 1'
#
loop_
_entity.id
_entity.type
_entity.pdbx_description
1 polymer ?
#
loop_
_entity_poly.entity_id
_entity_poly.type
_entity_poly.pdbx_seq_one_letter_code
_entity_poly.pdbx_strand_id
1 'polypeptide(L)'
;MLLRNAGICFAILLLATLANAQVHAQDVPGIEICTVEKTMERRTSCLQSNVDFLQKTITKLNLDHQQKLDAANRQIDALKTNLAGLQKTLLDLQAAQVKTAEDLKKKQDAPPAKDAK
;
A
#
# COMPACT_ATOMS: atom_id res chain seq x y z
N MET A 1 -21.31 23.52 5.22
CA MET A 1 -21.84 22.70 6.35
C MET A 1 -22.27 21.30 5.91
N LEU A 2 -23.06 21.15 4.83
CA LEU A 2 -23.52 19.83 4.34
C LEU A 2 -22.40 18.81 4.06
N LEU A 3 -21.29 19.22 3.46
CA LEU A 3 -20.16 18.33 3.15
C LEU A 3 -19.47 17.79 4.42
N ARG A 4 -19.48 18.56 5.51
CA ARG A 4 -18.89 18.18 6.80
C ARG A 4 -19.75 17.15 7.52
N ASN A 5 -21.06 17.28 7.44
CA ASN A 5 -22.00 16.29 7.96
C ASN A 5 -21.94 14.98 7.16
N ALA A 6 -21.83 15.05 5.83
CA ALA A 6 -21.70 13.87 4.99
C ALA A 6 -20.44 13.05 5.32
N GLY A 7 -19.30 13.72 5.54
CA GLY A 7 -18.06 13.05 5.95
C GLY A 7 -18.16 12.37 7.32
N ILE A 8 -18.84 13.01 8.27
CA ILE A 8 -19.08 12.44 9.61
C ILE A 8 -20.00 11.20 9.50
N CYS A 9 -21.06 11.27 8.71
CA CYS A 9 -21.95 10.13 8.49
C CYS A 9 -21.22 8.96 7.83
N PHE A 10 -20.33 9.21 6.87
CA PHE A 10 -19.56 8.18 6.21
C PHE A 10 -18.56 7.50 7.16
N ALA A 11 -17.90 8.29 8.01
CA ALA A 11 -17.00 7.77 9.04
C ALA A 11 -17.72 6.90 10.08
N ILE A 12 -18.91 7.33 10.52
CA ILE A 12 -19.75 6.56 11.46
C ILE A 12 -20.24 5.25 10.82
N LEU A 13 -20.64 5.29 9.55
CA LEU A 13 -21.09 4.10 8.83
C LEU A 13 -19.95 3.07 8.67
N LEU A 14 -18.75 3.52 8.33
CA LEU A 14 -17.55 2.67 8.28
C LEU A 14 -17.23 2.03 9.64
N LEU A 15 -17.24 2.82 10.72
CA LEU A 15 -17.02 2.29 12.07
C LEU A 15 -18.10 1.27 12.49
N ALA A 16 -19.36 1.51 12.13
CA ALA A 16 -20.47 0.60 12.43
C ALA A 16 -20.33 -0.75 11.69
N THR A 17 -19.76 -0.76 10.48
CA THR A 17 -19.45 -2.01 9.78
C THR A 17 -18.31 -2.80 10.43
N LEU A 18 -17.32 -2.13 11.01
CA LEU A 18 -16.24 -2.79 11.78
C LEU A 18 -16.71 -3.32 13.14
N ALA A 19 -17.71 -2.68 13.77
CA ALA A 19 -18.23 -3.09 15.07
C ALA A 19 -18.95 -4.46 15.03
N ASN A 20 -19.39 -4.90 13.84
CA ASN A 20 -20.01 -6.21 13.62
C ASN A 20 -19.02 -7.25 13.08
N ALA A 21 -17.71 -6.94 13.08
CA ALA A 21 -16.71 -7.97 12.85
C ALA A 21 -16.85 -8.98 13.98
N GLN A 22 -17.35 -10.17 13.65
CA GLN A 22 -17.44 -11.29 14.58
C GLN A 22 -16.03 -11.52 15.13
N VAL A 23 -15.82 -11.15 16.40
CA VAL A 23 -14.61 -11.49 17.12
C VAL A 23 -14.69 -12.99 17.33
N HIS A 24 -14.29 -13.76 16.32
CA HIS A 24 -13.82 -15.11 16.55
C HIS A 24 -12.74 -14.94 17.61
N ALA A 25 -12.97 -15.53 18.79
CA ALA A 25 -11.89 -15.71 19.73
C ALA A 25 -10.72 -16.27 18.93
N GLN A 26 -9.55 -15.64 19.01
CA GLN A 26 -8.37 -16.22 18.40
C GLN A 26 -8.10 -17.49 19.17
N ASP A 27 -8.42 -18.63 18.55
CA ASP A 27 -8.17 -19.93 19.15
C ASP A 27 -6.68 -20.01 19.45
N VAL A 28 -6.38 -20.12 20.74
CA VAL A 28 -5.01 -20.34 21.20
C VAL A 28 -4.73 -21.81 20.95
N PRO A 29 -3.91 -22.18 19.95
CA PRO A 29 -3.81 -23.56 19.49
C PRO A 29 -3.36 -24.47 20.64
N GLY A 30 -4.14 -25.49 21.01
CA GLY A 30 -3.80 -26.42 22.09
C GLY A 30 -4.18 -25.98 23.50
N ILE A 31 -4.82 -24.81 23.68
CA ILE A 31 -5.38 -24.38 24.97
C ILE A 31 -6.48 -25.34 25.44
N GLU A 32 -7.24 -25.88 24.50
CA GLU A 32 -8.27 -26.88 24.72
C GLU A 32 -7.68 -28.14 25.35
N ILE A 33 -6.48 -28.55 24.95
CA ILE A 33 -5.78 -29.72 25.52
C ILE A 33 -5.27 -29.40 26.93
N CYS A 34 -4.67 -28.23 27.13
CA CYS A 34 -4.13 -27.83 28.44
C CYS A 34 -5.22 -27.59 29.49
N THR A 35 -6.44 -27.25 29.09
CA THR A 35 -7.55 -26.97 30.01
C THR A 35 -8.32 -28.21 30.44
N VAL A 36 -8.28 -29.32 29.69
CA VAL A 36 -8.84 -30.61 30.13
C VAL A 36 -7.96 -31.30 31.19
N GLU A 37 -6.69 -30.91 31.29
CA GLU A 37 -5.73 -31.51 32.22
C GLU A 37 -6.11 -31.27 33.69
N LYS A 38 -6.18 -32.36 34.46
CA LYS A 38 -6.65 -32.35 35.87
C LYS A 38 -5.52 -32.27 36.87
N THR A 39 -4.34 -32.75 36.50
CA THR A 39 -3.14 -32.67 37.36
C THR A 39 -2.50 -31.28 37.22
N MET A 40 -2.30 -30.59 38.35
CA MET A 40 -1.81 -29.19 38.34
C MET A 40 -0.42 -29.05 37.72
N GLU A 41 0.48 -30.02 37.92
CA GLU A 41 1.81 -29.99 37.32
C GLU A 41 1.76 -30.14 35.78
N ARG A 42 1.01 -31.11 35.27
CA ARG A 42 0.89 -31.33 33.81
C ARG A 42 0.17 -30.16 33.14
N ARG A 43 -0.84 -29.58 33.79
CA ARG A 43 -1.54 -28.38 33.30
C ARG A 43 -0.60 -27.20 33.19
N THR A 44 0.23 -26.97 34.21
CA THR A 44 1.21 -25.88 34.21
C THR A 44 2.27 -26.07 33.12
N SER A 45 2.82 -27.28 32.98
CA SER A 45 3.79 -27.60 31.92
C SER A 45 3.20 -27.45 30.51
N CYS A 46 1.95 -27.90 30.30
CA CYS A 46 1.26 -27.72 29.02
C CYS A 46 1.10 -26.24 28.68
N LEU A 47 0.59 -25.43 29.61
CA LEU A 47 0.40 -23.99 29.42
C LEU A 47 1.74 -23.26 29.16
N GLN A 48 2.82 -23.64 29.84
CA GLN A 48 4.15 -23.06 29.60
C GLN A 48 4.62 -23.33 28.16
N SER A 49 4.51 -24.58 27.69
CA SER A 49 4.88 -24.93 26.31
C SER A 49 4.02 -24.21 25.27
N ASN A 50 2.73 -23.99 25.57
CA ASN A 50 1.81 -23.25 24.74
C ASN A 50 2.23 -21.77 24.61
N VAL A 51 2.54 -21.12 25.73
CA VAL A 51 3.01 -19.73 25.75
C VAL A 51 4.33 -19.58 25.00
N ASP A 52 5.28 -20.50 25.15
CA ASP A 52 6.53 -20.48 24.38
C ASP A 52 6.28 -20.61 22.86
N PHE A 53 5.38 -21.53 22.46
CA PHE A 53 4.98 -21.66 21.07
C PHE A 53 4.33 -20.38 20.51
N LEU A 54 3.40 -19.78 21.25
CA LEU A 54 2.76 -18.52 20.87
C LEU A 54 3.78 -17.40 20.76
N GLN A 55 4.68 -17.26 21.74
CA GLN A 55 5.70 -16.21 21.75
C GLN A 55 6.63 -16.32 20.53
N LYS A 56 7.05 -17.55 20.19
CA LYS A 56 7.84 -17.83 18.98
C LYS A 56 7.05 -17.49 17.71
N THR A 57 5.77 -17.86 17.67
CA THR A 57 4.90 -17.62 16.51
C THR A 57 4.66 -16.12 16.30
N ILE A 58 4.35 -15.37 17.36
CA ILE A 58 4.17 -13.91 17.33
C ILE A 58 5.46 -13.23 16.87
N THR A 59 6.61 -13.65 17.40
CA THR A 59 7.91 -13.10 16.99
C THR A 59 8.16 -13.34 15.50
N LYS A 60 7.89 -14.55 15.01
CA LYS A 60 8.01 -14.89 13.58
C LYS A 60 7.07 -14.06 12.70
N LEU A 61 5.80 -13.93 13.10
CA LEU A 61 4.82 -13.12 12.37
C LEU A 61 5.23 -11.65 12.33
N ASN A 62 5.73 -11.09 13.44
CA ASN A 62 6.21 -9.72 13.49
C ASN A 62 7.38 -9.50 12.53
N LEU A 63 8.35 -10.42 12.49
CA LEU A 63 9.47 -10.35 11.57
C LEU A 63 9.03 -10.46 10.10
N ASP A 64 8.14 -11.40 9.78
CA ASP A 64 7.59 -11.56 8.43
C ASP A 64 6.83 -10.30 7.97
N HIS A 65 6.03 -9.70 8.84
CA HIS A 65 5.33 -8.46 8.54
C HIS A 65 6.30 -7.28 8.36
N GLN A 66 7.32 -7.15 9.21
CA GLN A 66 8.35 -6.12 9.04
C GLN A 66 9.07 -6.27 7.69
N GLN A 67 9.45 -7.49 7.31
CA GLN A 67 10.06 -7.78 6.02
C GLN A 67 9.15 -7.40 4.84
N LYS A 68 7.85 -7.70 4.94
CA LYS A 68 6.85 -7.29 3.93
C LYS A 68 6.73 -5.77 3.82
N LEU A 69 6.70 -5.06 4.95
CA LEU A 69 6.66 -3.59 4.96
C LEU A 69 7.92 -2.99 4.33
N ASP A 70 9.09 -3.51 4.66
CA ASP A 70 10.36 -3.06 4.09
C ASP A 70 10.42 -3.31 2.58
N ALA A 71 9.96 -4.47 2.12
CA ALA A 71 9.86 -4.78 0.70
C ALA A 71 8.89 -3.84 -0.02
N ALA A 72 7.72 -3.56 0.56
CA ALA A 72 6.75 -2.61 0.01
C ALA A 72 7.32 -1.19 -0.06
N ASN A 73 8.04 -0.73 0.97
CA ASN A 73 8.70 0.58 0.98
C ASN A 73 9.73 0.70 -0.16
N ARG A 74 10.53 -0.35 -0.40
CA ARG A 74 11.47 -0.36 -1.54
C ARG A 74 10.74 -0.29 -2.89
N GLN A 75 9.60 -0.97 -3.03
CA GLN A 75 8.77 -0.87 -4.24
C GLN A 75 8.22 0.55 -4.42
N ILE A 76 7.76 1.19 -3.35
CA ILE A 76 7.29 2.58 -3.37
C ILE A 76 8.41 3.51 -3.85
N ASP A 77 9.63 3.35 -3.35
CA ASP A 77 10.74 4.20 -3.76
C ASP A 77 11.13 3.97 -5.23
N ALA A 78 11.14 2.72 -5.71
CA ALA A 78 11.33 2.42 -7.13
C ALA A 78 10.21 3.00 -8.01
N LEU A 79 8.96 3.00 -7.55
CA LEU A 79 7.85 3.61 -8.27
C LEU A 79 7.98 5.14 -8.31
N LYS A 80 8.43 5.77 -7.22
CA LYS A 80 8.68 7.22 -7.17
C LYS A 80 9.76 7.64 -8.17
N THR A 81 10.87 6.89 -8.27
CA THR A 81 11.93 7.20 -9.24
C THR A 81 11.44 7.03 -10.67
N ASN A 82 10.67 5.97 -10.96
CA ASN A 82 10.05 5.77 -12.27
C ASN A 82 9.07 6.90 -12.61
N LEU A 83 8.24 7.34 -11.67
CA LEU A 83 7.33 8.47 -11.86
C LEU A 83 8.09 9.77 -12.15
N ALA A 84 9.16 10.06 -11.43
CA ALA A 84 10.00 11.22 -11.70
C ALA A 84 10.66 11.15 -13.09
N GLY A 85 11.13 9.97 -13.49
CA GLY A 85 11.66 9.71 -14.84
C GLY A 85 10.61 9.95 -15.92
N LEU A 86 9.42 9.36 -15.77
CA LEU A 86 8.28 9.55 -16.69
C LEU A 86 7.89 11.04 -16.79
N GLN A 87 7.80 11.73 -15.66
CA GLN A 87 7.47 13.17 -15.65
C GLN A 87 8.50 14.00 -16.42
N LYS A 88 9.79 13.66 -16.32
CA LYS A 88 10.85 14.30 -17.11
C LYS A 88 10.67 14.03 -18.61
N THR A 89 10.41 12.79 -19.01
CA THR A 89 10.17 12.46 -20.43
C THR A 89 8.95 13.19 -21.01
N LEU A 90 7.89 13.38 -20.23
CA LEU A 90 6.72 14.14 -20.66
C LEU A 90 7.04 15.62 -20.88
N LEU A 91 7.82 16.22 -19.99
CA LEU A 91 8.29 17.61 -20.16
C LEU A 91 9.17 17.76 -21.40
N ASP A 92 10.10 16.83 -21.62
CA ASP A 92 10.98 16.84 -22.79
C ASP A 92 10.19 16.69 -24.11
N LEU A 93 9.21 15.79 -24.14
CA LEU A 93 8.32 15.60 -25.29
C LEU A 93 7.41 16.80 -25.53
N GLN A 94 6.86 17.41 -24.48
CA GLN A 94 6.04 18.62 -24.60
C GLN A 94 6.87 19.79 -25.16
N ALA A 95 8.10 19.96 -24.67
CA ALA A 95 9.01 20.97 -25.18
C ALA A 95 9.41 20.72 -26.65
N ALA A 96 9.66 19.46 -27.03
CA ALA A 96 9.93 19.09 -28.42
C ALA A 96 8.73 19.39 -29.33
N GLN A 97 7.51 19.05 -28.89
CA GLN A 97 6.28 19.32 -29.64
C GLN A 97 6.07 20.82 -29.89
N VAL A 98 6.28 21.67 -28.87
CA VAL A 98 6.16 23.13 -29.01
C VAL A 98 7.15 23.65 -30.05
N LYS A 99 8.42 23.22 -29.97
CA LYS A 99 9.45 23.61 -30.95
C LYS A 99 9.07 23.18 -32.36
N THR A 100 8.63 21.94 -32.56
CA THR A 100 8.18 21.46 -33.87
C THR A 100 6.98 22.26 -34.39
N ALA A 101 6.02 22.60 -33.52
CA ALA A 101 4.87 23.42 -33.90
C ALA A 101 5.28 24.85 -34.30
N GLU A 102 6.26 25.45 -33.61
CA GLU A 102 6.82 26.77 -33.96
C GLU A 102 7.59 26.74 -35.28
N ASP A 103 8.40 25.70 -35.51
CA ASP A 103 9.17 25.53 -36.76
C ASP A 103 8.26 25.30 -37.97
N LEU A 104 7.14 24.58 -37.79
CA LEU A 104 6.13 24.39 -38.84
C LEU A 104 5.42 25.71 -39.20
N LYS A 105 5.11 26.56 -38.21
CA LYS A 105 4.53 27.89 -38.47
C LYS A 105 5.50 28.79 -39.23
N LYS A 106 6.78 28.81 -38.86
CA LYS A 106 7.81 29.61 -39.57
C LYS A 106 8.04 29.16 -41.01
N LYS A 107 7.84 27.88 -41.33
CA LYS A 107 7.93 27.36 -42.71
C LYS A 107 6.70 27.66 -43.58
N GLN A 108 5.52 27.91 -42.99
CA GLN A 108 4.32 28.29 -43.73
C GLN A 108 4.30 29.79 -44.10
N ASP A 109 5.03 30.63 -43.38
CA ASP A 109 5.21 32.06 -43.68
C ASP A 109 6.37 32.35 -44.65
N ALA A 110 7.07 31.33 -45.17
CA ALA A 110 8.09 31.54 -46.19
C ALA A 110 7.43 31.86 -47.55
N PRO A 111 7.71 33.03 -48.16
CA PRO A 111 7.10 33.39 -49.44
C PRO A 111 7.51 32.39 -50.54
N PRO A 112 6.62 32.07 -51.49
CA PRO A 112 6.95 31.18 -52.59
C PRO A 112 8.17 31.75 -53.32
N ALA A 113 9.17 30.88 -53.53
CA ALA A 113 10.34 31.22 -54.33
C ALA A 113 9.82 31.70 -55.69
N LYS A 114 10.04 32.98 -55.99
CA LYS A 114 9.74 33.53 -57.31
C LYS A 114 10.72 32.88 -58.27
N ASP A 115 10.20 31.95 -59.06
CA ASP A 115 10.89 31.43 -60.25
C ASP A 115 11.25 32.62 -61.14
N ALA A 116 12.55 32.83 -61.32
CA ALA A 116 13.09 33.68 -62.34
C ALA A 116 13.32 32.83 -63.60
N LYS A 117 12.41 32.94 -64.58
CA LYS A 117 12.76 32.87 -66.01
C LYS A 117 11.68 33.50 -66.89
#